data_AF-A0A1X0QFE5-F1
#
_entry.id   AF-A0A1X0QFE5-F1
#
_cell.length_a   1.000
_cell.length_b   1.000
_cell.length_c   1.000
_cell.angle_alpha   90.00
_cell.angle_beta   90.00
_cell.angle_gamma   90.00
#
_symmetry.space_group_name_H-M   'P 1'
#
loop_
_entity.id
_entity.type
_entity.pdbx_description
1 polymer ?
#
loop_
_entity_poly.entity_id
_entity_poly.type
_entity_poly.pdbx_seq_one_letter_code
_entity_poly.pdbx_strand_id
1 'polypeptide(L)'
;RLGCFNLTHAGHGRCVEFVKSFNLPLILVGGGGYTIDNVAKAWTYETGIVVGSRLDEDIPYNQYLTYFAPNYKLKIPPMSIENMNTRAETDQIISTIHERLRGLTIAPSVQMSITPSFLIDEEQIDSDEEFLYERILDDNGFDGERELEQTERITKTDNLPQVEKSD
;
A
#
# COMPACT_ATOMS: atom_id res chain seq x y z
N ARG A 1 6.26 -13.10 -13.36
CA ARG A 1 6.75 -12.41 -12.15
C ARG A 1 8.04 -11.68 -12.53
N LEU A 2 8.17 -10.36 -12.31
CA LEU A 2 9.24 -9.53 -12.90
C LEU A 2 10.42 -9.17 -11.96
N GLY A 3 10.30 -9.36 -10.63
CA GLY A 3 11.37 -9.01 -9.68
C GLY A 3 12.33 -10.16 -9.37
N CYS A 4 13.63 -9.87 -9.23
CA CYS A 4 14.69 -10.85 -8.90
C CYS A 4 15.35 -10.63 -7.52
N PHE A 5 14.81 -9.70 -6.71
CA PHE A 5 15.32 -9.45 -5.36
C PHE A 5 14.81 -10.46 -4.34
N ASN A 6 15.58 -10.61 -3.25
CA ASN A 6 15.30 -11.54 -2.17
C ASN A 6 14.88 -10.80 -0.87
N LEU A 7 13.96 -9.83 -1.01
CA LEU A 7 13.46 -9.06 0.12
C LEU A 7 12.27 -9.76 0.80
N THR A 8 12.23 -9.66 2.12
CA THR A 8 11.07 -10.06 2.93
C THR A 8 10.19 -8.83 3.22
N HIS A 9 8.92 -9.04 3.59
CA HIS A 9 8.03 -7.97 4.09
C HIS A 9 8.67 -7.13 5.20
N ALA A 10 9.39 -7.75 6.14
CA ALA A 10 10.08 -7.06 7.23
C ALA A 10 11.27 -6.21 6.72
N GLY A 11 12.06 -6.75 5.78
CA GLY A 11 13.15 -6.01 5.15
C GLY A 11 12.67 -4.81 4.35
N HIS A 12 11.55 -4.97 3.63
CA HIS A 12 10.91 -3.89 2.88
C HIS A 12 10.30 -2.83 3.82
N GLY A 13 9.55 -3.25 4.84
CA GLY A 13 8.96 -2.36 5.83
C GLY A 13 9.98 -1.56 6.65
N ARG A 14 11.24 -2.04 6.75
CA ARG A 14 12.30 -1.27 7.40
C ARG A 14 12.60 0.06 6.70
N CYS A 15 12.41 0.14 5.38
CA CYS A 15 12.50 1.41 4.65
C CYS A 15 11.39 2.38 5.08
N VAL A 16 10.16 1.88 5.26
CA VAL A 16 9.03 2.68 5.73
C VAL A 16 9.29 3.18 7.16
N GLU A 17 9.75 2.32 8.07
CA GLU A 17 10.13 2.72 9.43
C GLU A 17 11.21 3.81 9.42
N PHE A 18 12.24 3.67 8.58
CA PHE A 18 13.32 4.63 8.46
C PHE A 18 12.82 5.99 8.00
N VAL A 19 12.04 6.06 6.93
CA VAL A 19 11.50 7.33 6.40
C VAL A 19 10.51 7.95 7.39
N LYS A 20 9.62 7.14 7.99
CA LYS A 20 8.67 7.58 9.03
C LYS A 20 9.40 8.22 10.22
N SER A 21 10.59 7.72 10.58
CA SER A 21 11.36 8.23 11.73
C SER A 21 11.81 9.68 11.60
N PHE A 22 11.81 10.26 10.39
CA PHE A 22 12.10 11.67 10.19
C PHE A 22 10.99 12.61 10.68
N ASN A 23 9.80 12.06 11.00
CA ASN A 23 8.68 12.82 11.55
C ASN A 23 8.28 14.04 10.70
N LEU A 24 8.34 13.87 9.38
CA LEU A 24 7.85 14.81 8.37
C LEU A 24 6.50 14.32 7.85
N PRO A 25 5.65 15.21 7.28
CA PRO A 25 4.46 14.79 6.55
C PRO A 25 4.84 13.76 5.48
N LEU A 26 4.23 12.57 5.56
CA LEU A 26 4.57 11.40 4.74
C LEU A 26 3.33 10.97 3.96
N ILE A 27 3.50 10.87 2.63
CA ILE A 27 2.54 10.20 1.75
C ILE A 27 3.18 8.88 1.34
N LEU A 28 2.51 7.76 1.63
CA LEU A 28 2.93 6.43 1.22
C LEU A 28 2.09 5.99 0.02
N VAL A 29 2.75 5.63 -1.08
CA VAL A 29 2.09 5.17 -2.31
C VAL A 29 2.51 3.74 -2.64
N GLY A 30 1.64 3.02 -3.33
CA GLY A 30 1.94 1.70 -3.87
C GLY A 30 2.83 1.77 -5.11
N GLY A 31 2.74 0.74 -5.93
CA GLY A 31 3.51 0.62 -7.16
C GLY A 31 3.44 -0.79 -7.72
N GLY A 32 4.49 -1.18 -8.45
CA GLY A 32 4.57 -2.51 -9.05
C GLY A 32 4.58 -3.64 -8.02
N GLY A 33 4.00 -4.78 -8.39
CA GLY A 33 3.93 -5.96 -7.53
C GLY A 33 3.15 -7.07 -8.21
N TYR A 34 3.85 -8.10 -8.70
CA TYR A 34 3.25 -9.09 -9.61
C TYR A 34 3.02 -10.46 -8.94
N THR A 35 3.14 -10.51 -7.62
CA THR A 35 2.78 -11.66 -6.79
C THR A 35 1.77 -11.16 -5.77
N ILE A 36 0.50 -11.16 -6.17
CA ILE A 36 -0.59 -10.39 -5.53
C ILE A 36 -0.75 -10.69 -4.03
N ASP A 37 -0.53 -11.93 -3.61
CA ASP A 37 -0.56 -12.35 -2.22
C ASP A 37 0.58 -11.72 -1.40
N ASN A 38 1.78 -11.63 -1.97
CA ASN A 38 2.90 -10.94 -1.34
C ASN A 38 2.72 -9.42 -1.33
N VAL A 39 2.07 -8.85 -2.35
CA VAL A 39 1.74 -7.41 -2.38
C VAL A 39 0.79 -7.08 -1.24
N ALA A 40 -0.30 -7.83 -1.10
CA ALA A 40 -1.27 -7.64 -0.03
C ALA A 40 -0.60 -7.74 1.35
N LYS A 41 0.27 -8.74 1.57
CA LYS A 41 1.02 -8.91 2.81
C LYS A 41 1.97 -7.74 3.09
N ALA A 42 2.74 -7.31 2.09
CA ALA A 42 3.71 -6.23 2.23
C ALA A 42 3.00 -4.92 2.60
N TRP A 43 2.00 -4.50 1.83
CA TRP A 43 1.28 -3.25 2.09
C TRP A 43 0.49 -3.28 3.40
N THR A 44 -0.09 -4.43 3.77
CA THR A 44 -0.75 -4.60 5.07
C THR A 44 0.25 -4.39 6.22
N TYR A 45 1.43 -5.02 6.12
CA TYR A 45 2.49 -4.88 7.11
C TYR A 45 3.01 -3.43 7.22
N GLU A 46 3.23 -2.78 6.08
CA GLU A 46 3.68 -1.38 6.03
C GLU A 46 2.64 -0.40 6.57
N THR A 47 1.37 -0.65 6.31
CA THR A 47 0.27 0.12 6.90
C THR A 47 0.28 -0.01 8.42
N GLY A 48 0.50 -1.23 8.95
CA GLY A 48 0.70 -1.48 10.37
C GLY A 48 1.82 -0.62 10.96
N ILE A 49 2.98 -0.54 10.28
CA ILE A 49 4.08 0.35 10.67
C ILE A 49 3.64 1.82 10.70
N VAL A 50 2.96 2.31 9.65
CA VAL A 50 2.53 3.71 9.55
C VAL A 50 1.57 4.08 10.67
N VAL A 51 0.58 3.24 10.96
CA VAL A 51 -0.39 3.50 12.05
C VAL A 51 0.16 3.17 13.44
N GLY A 52 1.36 2.59 13.54
CA GLY A 52 1.99 2.22 14.81
C GLY A 52 1.37 0.98 15.46
N SER A 53 0.74 0.11 14.67
CA SER A 53 0.12 -1.13 15.13
C SER A 53 1.01 -2.33 14.79
N ARG A 54 1.20 -3.20 15.77
CA ARG A 54 1.88 -4.48 15.57
C ARG A 54 0.84 -5.52 15.14
N LEU A 55 1.00 -6.03 13.92
CA LEU A 55 0.11 -7.04 13.37
C LEU A 55 0.52 -8.45 13.79
N ASP A 56 -0.48 -9.32 13.93
CA ASP A 56 -0.28 -10.74 14.17
C ASP A 56 0.26 -11.46 12.93
N GLU A 57 0.92 -12.61 13.16
CA GLU A 57 1.47 -13.41 12.05
C GLU A 57 0.36 -14.15 11.28
N ASP A 58 -0.72 -14.50 11.96
CA ASP A 58 -1.88 -15.18 11.38
C ASP A 58 -2.78 -14.19 10.66
N ILE A 59 -3.10 -14.50 9.40
CA ILE A 59 -4.00 -13.68 8.60
C ILE A 59 -5.44 -13.90 9.12
N PRO A 60 -6.15 -12.84 9.53
CA PRO A 60 -7.53 -12.97 9.97
C PRO A 60 -8.43 -13.40 8.81
N TYR A 61 -9.58 -13.98 9.13
CA TYR A 61 -10.56 -14.36 8.11
C TYR A 61 -10.94 -13.14 7.25
N ASN A 62 -10.92 -13.36 5.94
CA ASN A 62 -11.35 -12.39 4.93
C ASN A 62 -11.82 -13.15 3.68
N GLN A 63 -12.55 -12.47 2.80
CA GLN A 63 -13.12 -13.07 1.59
C GLN A 63 -12.07 -13.64 0.62
N TYR A 64 -10.81 -13.21 0.73
CA TYR A 64 -9.69 -13.64 -0.09
C TYR A 64 -8.74 -14.61 0.63
N LEU A 65 -9.13 -15.19 1.77
CA LEU A 65 -8.23 -15.98 2.61
C LEU A 65 -7.55 -17.15 1.85
N THR A 66 -8.25 -17.72 0.88
CA THR A 66 -7.77 -18.82 0.02
C THR A 66 -6.52 -18.45 -0.80
N TYR A 67 -6.30 -17.18 -1.12
CA TYR A 67 -5.09 -16.71 -1.81
C TYR A 67 -3.83 -16.85 -0.95
N PHE A 68 -3.98 -16.98 0.37
CA PHE A 68 -2.87 -17.09 1.31
C PHE A 68 -2.58 -18.53 1.76
N ALA A 69 -3.26 -19.51 1.18
CA ALA A 69 -2.99 -20.92 1.40
C ALA A 69 -1.56 -21.30 0.95
N PRO A 70 -0.94 -22.34 1.52
CA PRO A 70 -1.47 -23.17 2.61
C PRO A 70 -1.15 -22.63 4.01
N ASN A 71 -0.33 -21.58 4.11
CA ASN A 71 0.25 -21.17 5.40
C ASN A 71 -0.62 -20.15 6.14
N TYR A 72 -1.41 -19.34 5.43
CA TYR A 72 -2.25 -18.28 6.01
C TYR A 72 -1.49 -17.30 6.93
N LYS A 73 -0.19 -17.10 6.66
CA LYS A 73 0.69 -16.21 7.41
C LYS A 73 0.95 -14.92 6.65
N LEU A 74 1.01 -13.81 7.38
CA LEU A 74 1.41 -12.49 6.89
C LEU A 74 2.88 -12.47 6.45
N LYS A 75 3.70 -13.33 7.06
CA LYS A 75 5.14 -13.43 6.79
C LYS A 75 5.44 -13.85 5.36
N ILE A 76 6.27 -13.06 4.68
CA ILE A 76 6.92 -13.42 3.41
C ILE A 76 8.33 -13.97 3.73
N PRO A 77 8.61 -15.27 3.50
CA PRO A 77 9.91 -15.86 3.78
C PRO A 77 10.96 -15.45 2.72
N PRO A 78 12.25 -15.44 3.08
CA PRO A 78 13.32 -15.28 2.10
C PRO A 78 13.36 -16.50 1.17
N MET A 79 13.74 -16.26 -0.07
CA MET A 79 14.00 -17.28 -1.08
C MET A 79 15.46 -17.74 -1.02
N SER A 80 15.75 -18.91 -1.59
CA SER A 80 17.12 -19.42 -1.73
C SER A 80 17.82 -18.85 -2.97
N ILE A 81 17.84 -17.52 -3.09
CA ILE A 81 18.51 -16.80 -4.18
C ILE A 81 19.83 -16.25 -3.65
N GLU A 82 20.92 -16.52 -4.38
CA GLU A 82 22.24 -16.00 -4.05
C GLU A 82 22.28 -14.47 -4.17
N ASN A 83 22.89 -13.81 -3.18
CA ASN A 83 23.10 -12.39 -3.22
C ASN A 83 24.37 -12.06 -4.03
N MET A 84 24.18 -11.59 -5.25
CA MET A 84 25.28 -11.18 -6.14
C MET A 84 25.83 -9.78 -5.84
N ASN A 85 25.26 -9.06 -4.86
CA ASN A 85 25.75 -7.73 -4.47
C ASN A 85 26.90 -7.90 -3.49
N THR A 86 28.14 -7.68 -3.93
CA THR A 86 29.28 -7.74 -3.04
C THR A 86 29.34 -6.49 -2.14
N ARG A 87 29.98 -6.63 -0.98
CA ARG A 87 30.14 -5.51 -0.04
C ARG A 87 30.96 -4.38 -0.65
N ALA A 88 32.04 -4.72 -1.35
CA ALA A 88 32.93 -3.74 -1.98
C ALA A 88 32.21 -2.90 -3.03
N GLU A 89 31.43 -3.52 -3.93
CA GLU A 89 30.65 -2.81 -4.95
C GLU A 89 29.58 -1.92 -4.33
N THR A 90 28.87 -2.43 -3.31
CA THR A 90 27.82 -1.66 -2.63
C THR A 90 28.41 -0.43 -1.92
N ASP A 91 29.51 -0.59 -1.19
CA ASP A 91 30.20 0.51 -0.51
C ASP A 91 30.75 1.55 -1.51
N GLN A 92 31.24 1.11 -2.67
CA GLN A 92 31.69 2.00 -3.74
C GLN A 92 30.54 2.84 -4.33
N ILE A 93 29.38 2.22 -4.57
CA ILE A 93 28.18 2.92 -5.05
C ILE A 93 27.72 3.93 -3.99
N ILE A 94 27.66 3.54 -2.72
CA ILE A 94 27.28 4.42 -1.61
C ILE A 94 28.21 5.63 -1.54
N SER A 95 29.53 5.43 -1.55
CA SER A 95 30.49 6.54 -1.55
C SER A 95 30.28 7.47 -2.73
N THR A 96 30.06 6.92 -3.94
CA THR A 96 29.78 7.73 -5.13
C THR A 96 28.53 8.60 -4.97
N ILE A 97 27.47 8.05 -4.38
CA ILE A 97 26.23 8.78 -4.11
C ILE A 97 26.48 9.90 -3.10
N HIS A 98 27.19 9.63 -1.99
CA HIS A 98 27.51 10.64 -0.99
C HIS A 98 28.31 11.82 -1.57
N GLU A 99 29.32 11.54 -2.39
CA GLU A 99 30.13 12.57 -3.04
C GLU A 99 29.27 13.46 -3.97
N ARG A 100 28.33 12.87 -4.71
CA ARG A 100 27.38 13.62 -5.55
C ARG A 100 26.43 14.47 -4.73
N LEU A 101 25.90 13.93 -3.63
CA LEU A 101 24.98 14.66 -2.74
C LEU A 101 25.65 15.89 -2.10
N ARG A 102 26.97 15.86 -1.82
CA ARG A 102 27.71 17.03 -1.32
C ARG A 102 27.75 18.20 -2.30
N GLY A 103 27.67 17.93 -3.60
CA GLY A 103 27.69 18.94 -4.65
C GLY A 103 26.34 19.62 -4.89
N LEU A 104 25.26 19.12 -4.28
CA LEU A 104 23.93 19.73 -4.43
C LEU A 104 23.86 21.02 -3.61
N THR A 105 23.49 22.12 -4.27
CA THR A 105 23.12 23.35 -3.58
C THR A 105 21.78 23.12 -2.88
N ILE A 106 21.71 23.43 -1.59
CA ILE A 106 20.46 23.30 -0.82
C ILE A 106 19.48 24.33 -1.39
N ALA A 107 18.42 23.85 -2.03
CA ALA A 107 17.29 24.69 -2.38
C ALA A 107 16.44 24.91 -1.12
N PRO A 108 16.12 26.16 -0.74
CA PRO A 108 15.21 26.42 0.37
C PRO A 108 13.86 25.75 0.08
N SER A 109 13.36 25.00 1.06
CA SER A 109 12.11 24.27 0.94
C SER A 109 10.95 25.22 0.62
N VAL A 110 10.15 24.90 -0.40
CA VAL A 110 8.85 25.58 -0.61
C VAL A 110 7.91 25.03 0.45
N GLN A 111 7.39 25.89 1.32
CA GLN A 111 6.45 25.49 2.36
C GLN A 111 5.18 24.94 1.71
N MET A 112 4.74 23.75 2.15
CA MET A 112 3.42 23.25 1.75
C MET A 112 2.36 24.22 2.28
N SER A 113 1.61 24.84 1.37
CA SER A 113 0.44 25.63 1.71
C SER A 113 -0.76 24.69 1.79
N ILE A 114 -1.59 24.88 2.83
CA ILE A 114 -2.93 24.31 2.82
C ILE A 114 -3.67 24.94 1.66
N THR A 115 -4.27 24.13 0.79
CA THR A 115 -5.16 24.61 -0.27
C THR A 115 -6.39 25.24 0.39
N PRO A 116 -6.68 26.54 0.17
CA PRO A 116 -7.87 27.16 0.73
C PRO A 116 -9.14 26.41 0.34
N SER A 117 -10.06 26.21 1.29
CA SER A 117 -11.29 25.41 1.11
C SER A 117 -12.17 25.90 -0.05
N PHE A 118 -12.11 27.17 -0.44
CA PHE A 118 -12.89 27.70 -1.57
C PHE A 118 -12.36 27.28 -2.95
N LEU A 119 -11.14 26.74 -3.03
CA LEU A 119 -10.58 26.15 -4.25
C LEU A 119 -10.91 24.66 -4.38
N ILE A 120 -11.51 24.08 -3.35
CA ILE A 120 -11.95 22.69 -3.29
C ILE A 120 -13.46 22.73 -3.55
N ASP A 121 -13.86 22.41 -4.79
CA ASP A 121 -15.26 22.22 -5.10
C ASP A 121 -15.61 20.76 -4.77
N GLU A 122 -16.20 20.54 -3.60
CA GLU A 122 -16.58 19.19 -3.13
C GLU A 122 -17.53 18.49 -4.12
N GLU A 123 -18.36 19.25 -4.85
CA GLU A 123 -19.26 18.69 -5.87
C GLU A 123 -18.50 18.22 -7.13
N GLN A 124 -17.32 18.80 -7.43
CA GLN A 124 -16.49 18.31 -8.54
C GLN A 124 -15.65 17.09 -8.18
N ILE A 125 -15.23 16.95 -6.92
CA ILE A 125 -14.42 15.81 -6.47
C ILE A 125 -15.19 14.49 -6.68
N ASP A 126 -16.47 14.45 -6.30
CA ASP A 126 -17.31 13.27 -6.50
C ASP A 126 -17.48 12.95 -8.00
N SER A 127 -17.62 13.99 -8.84
CA SER A 127 -17.74 13.82 -10.29
C SER A 127 -16.44 13.35 -10.95
N ASP A 128 -15.29 13.78 -10.44
CA ASP A 128 -13.96 13.40 -10.94
C ASP A 128 -13.59 11.97 -10.50
N GLU A 129 -13.99 11.54 -9.30
CA GLU A 129 -13.86 10.14 -8.88
C GLU A 129 -14.70 9.21 -9.76
N GLU A 130 -15.98 9.51 -9.97
CA GLU A 130 -16.88 8.70 -10.78
C GLU A 130 -16.39 8.59 -12.24
N PHE A 131 -15.93 9.73 -12.81
CA PHE A 131 -15.32 9.76 -14.13
C PHE A 131 -14.01 8.96 -14.23
N LEU A 132 -13.19 8.98 -13.17
CA LEU A 132 -11.95 8.19 -13.14
C LEU A 132 -12.25 6.69 -13.04
N TYR A 133 -13.26 6.29 -12.26
CA TYR A 133 -13.74 4.92 -12.20
C TYR A 133 -14.27 4.44 -13.55
N GLU A 134 -15.13 5.21 -14.23
CA GLU A 134 -15.61 4.88 -15.59
C GLU A 134 -14.45 4.69 -16.57
N ARG A 135 -13.45 5.58 -16.53
CA ARG A 135 -12.29 5.49 -17.42
C ARG A 135 -11.40 4.27 -17.13
N ILE A 136 -11.29 3.86 -15.86
CA ILE A 136 -10.56 2.64 -15.46
C ILE A 136 -11.32 1.38 -15.90
N LEU A 137 -12.65 1.41 -15.90
CA LEU A 137 -13.50 0.32 -16.38
C LEU A 137 -13.41 0.16 -17.90
N ASP A 138 -13.43 1.28 -18.64
CA ASP A 138 -13.31 1.32 -20.09
C ASP A 138 -11.93 0.81 -20.60
N ASP A 139 -10.83 1.21 -19.95
CA ASP A 139 -9.48 0.82 -20.39
C ASP A 139 -9.17 -0.68 -20.14
N ASN A 140 -9.94 -1.38 -19.30
CA ASN A 140 -9.71 -2.79 -18.96
C ASN A 140 -10.72 -3.79 -19.54
N GLY A 141 -11.74 -3.33 -20.30
CA GLY A 141 -12.76 -4.23 -20.85
C GLY A 141 -13.43 -5.10 -19.78
N PHE A 142 -13.63 -4.55 -18.58
CA PHE A 142 -14.12 -5.25 -17.40
C PHE A 142 -15.64 -5.12 -17.32
N ASP A 143 -16.33 -6.25 -17.34
CA ASP A 143 -17.80 -6.37 -17.36
C ASP A 143 -18.40 -6.04 -15.98
N GLY A 144 -18.62 -4.74 -15.73
CA GLY A 144 -18.99 -4.14 -14.45
C GLY A 144 -20.42 -4.42 -13.94
N GLU A 145 -21.29 -5.05 -14.75
CA GLU A 145 -22.67 -5.38 -14.33
C GLU A 145 -22.69 -6.38 -13.16
N ARG A 146 -21.67 -7.23 -13.04
CA ARG A 146 -21.62 -8.28 -12.00
C ARG A 146 -21.20 -7.77 -10.61
N GLU A 147 -20.45 -6.66 -10.52
CA GLU A 147 -20.01 -6.11 -9.23
C GLU A 147 -21.02 -5.12 -8.63
N LEU A 148 -21.75 -4.36 -9.46
CA LEU A 148 -22.82 -3.47 -8.99
C LEU A 148 -23.97 -4.25 -8.33
N GLU A 149 -24.35 -5.41 -8.88
CA GLU A 149 -25.32 -6.30 -8.22
C GLU A 149 -24.80 -6.90 -6.90
N GLN A 150 -23.47 -6.94 -6.72
CA GLN A 150 -22.84 -7.53 -5.55
C GLN A 150 -22.70 -6.49 -4.44
N THR A 151 -22.33 -5.25 -4.76
CA THR A 151 -22.31 -4.12 -3.82
C THR A 151 -23.72 -3.69 -3.39
N GLU A 152 -24.69 -3.70 -4.30
CA GLU A 152 -26.10 -3.48 -3.94
C GLU A 152 -26.68 -4.59 -3.05
N ARG A 153 -26.24 -5.84 -3.23
CA ARG A 153 -26.63 -6.94 -2.35
C ARG A 153 -26.05 -6.78 -0.95
N ILE A 154 -24.80 -6.34 -0.84
CA ILE A 154 -24.10 -6.14 0.44
C ILE A 154 -24.75 -5.01 1.24
N THR A 155 -25.12 -3.89 0.60
CA THR A 155 -25.76 -2.75 1.29
C THR A 155 -27.21 -3.01 1.70
N LYS A 156 -27.93 -3.89 0.99
CA LYS A 156 -29.31 -4.27 1.34
C LYS A 156 -29.40 -5.31 2.48
N THR A 157 -28.32 -6.04 2.80
CA THR A 157 -28.32 -7.08 3.85
C THR A 157 -28.02 -6.59 5.27
N ASP A 158 -27.60 -5.34 5.47
CA ASP A 158 -27.24 -4.78 6.78
C ASP A 158 -28.38 -4.07 7.53
N ASN A 159 -29.64 -4.51 7.34
CA ASN A 159 -30.71 -4.23 8.31
C ASN A 159 -30.83 -5.40 9.29
N LEU A 160 -29.98 -5.40 10.32
CA LEU A 160 -30.16 -6.27 11.49
C LEU A 160 -31.41 -5.85 12.29
N PRO A 161 -32.23 -6.81 12.75
CA PRO A 161 -33.48 -6.52 13.45
C PRO A 161 -33.22 -5.86 14.81
N GLN A 162 -34.02 -4.82 15.09
CA GLN A 162 -34.12 -4.18 16.40
C GLN A 162 -34.48 -5.24 17.45
N VAL A 163 -33.65 -5.37 18.48
CA VAL A 163 -33.91 -6.25 19.62
C VAL A 163 -35.05 -5.64 20.45
N GLU A 164 -36.24 -6.24 20.36
CA GLU A 164 -37.33 -5.97 21.30
C GLU A 164 -36.87 -6.37 22.71
N LYS A 165 -36.88 -5.40 23.63
CA LYS A 165 -36.86 -5.67 25.08
C LYS A 165 -38.25 -6.13 25.49
N SER A 166 -38.34 -7.32 26.08
CA SER A 166 -39.50 -7.75 26.84
C SER A 166 -39.12 -7.96 28.31
N ASP A 167 -40.08 -7.64 29.18
CA ASP A 167 -40.03 -7.49 30.64
C ASP A 167 -39.58 -8.73 31.43
#